data_AF-A0A0A7EJD3-F1
#
_entry.id   AF-A0A0A7EJD3-F1
#
_cell.length_a   1.000
_cell.length_b   1.000
_cell.length_c   1.000
_cell.angle_alpha   90.00
_cell.angle_beta   90.00
_cell.angle_gamma   90.00
#
_symmetry.space_group_name_H-M   'P 1'
#
loop_
_entity.id
_entity.type
_entity.pdbx_description
1 polymer ?
#
loop_
_entity_poly.entity_id
_entity_poly.type
_entity_poly.pdbx_seq_one_letter_code
_entity_poly.pdbx_strand_id
1 'polypeptide(L)'
;MKPLPQKPLLYATVKENNKENEKMNPKCPECNHSINFLYSFRNINPWKYSCPHCKKRIEVSKNWKNATIAGFFVGIFVGIGINAMNFAFLPSFSVVMLIAVVLSWMLWQKVTFTHLEPKS
;
A
#
# COMPACT_ATOMS: atom_id res chain seq x y z
N MET A 1 9.04 49.93 2.49
CA MET A 1 7.82 49.11 2.42
C MET A 1 8.14 47.72 2.96
N LYS A 2 7.48 47.27 4.04
CA LYS A 2 7.60 45.91 4.56
C LYS A 2 6.54 45.01 3.86
N PRO A 3 6.89 43.82 3.36
CA PRO A 3 5.87 42.88 2.87
C PRO A 3 5.17 42.16 4.04
N LEU A 4 3.85 42.01 3.93
CA LEU A 4 3.01 41.29 4.90
C LEU A 4 3.23 39.76 4.86
N PRO A 5 3.09 39.04 5.99
CA PRO A 5 3.32 37.60 6.06
C PRO A 5 2.11 36.78 5.56
N GLN A 6 2.19 36.26 4.34
CA GLN A 6 1.33 35.16 3.85
C GLN A 6 1.85 33.81 4.40
N LYS A 7 1.49 33.44 5.62
CA LYS A 7 1.79 32.11 6.17
C LYS A 7 0.59 31.27 6.66
N PRO A 8 -0.66 31.78 6.85
CA PRO A 8 -1.64 30.96 7.54
C PRO A 8 -2.35 29.87 6.72
N LEU A 9 -2.55 30.10 5.42
CA LEU A 9 -3.29 29.16 4.58
C LEU A 9 -2.49 27.91 4.20
N LEU A 10 -1.17 28.02 4.06
CA LEU A 10 -0.33 26.89 3.65
C LEU A 10 -0.10 25.90 4.80
N TYR A 11 -0.08 26.34 6.06
CA TYR A 11 0.04 25.41 7.19
C TYR A 11 -1.22 24.58 7.39
N ALA A 12 -2.40 25.15 7.09
CA ALA A 12 -3.68 24.51 7.32
C ALA A 12 -3.90 23.38 6.31
N THR A 13 -3.63 23.64 5.03
CA THR A 13 -3.72 22.63 3.98
C THR A 13 -2.71 21.51 4.18
N VAL A 14 -1.47 21.79 4.61
CA VAL A 14 -0.48 20.74 4.92
C VAL A 14 -0.96 19.87 6.10
N LYS A 15 -1.58 20.44 7.13
CA LYS A 15 -2.13 19.65 8.25
C LYS A 15 -3.32 18.80 7.84
N GLU A 16 -4.23 19.31 7.03
CA GLU A 16 -5.39 18.53 6.55
C GLU A 16 -4.98 17.38 5.62
N ASN A 17 -4.09 17.64 4.66
CA ASN A 17 -3.57 16.59 3.77
C ASN A 17 -2.82 15.48 4.52
N ASN A 18 -2.09 15.82 5.59
CA ASN A 18 -1.44 14.81 6.44
C ASN A 18 -2.45 14.02 7.26
N LYS A 19 -3.51 14.66 7.77
CA LYS A 19 -4.56 14.01 8.57
C LYS A 19 -5.45 13.08 7.74
N GLU A 20 -5.72 13.43 6.48
CA GLU A 20 -6.40 12.54 5.52
C GLU A 20 -5.54 11.34 5.12
N ASN A 21 -4.25 11.55 4.86
CA ASN A 21 -3.30 10.46 4.62
C ASN A 21 -3.14 9.53 5.84
N GLU A 22 -3.22 10.07 7.05
CA GLU A 22 -3.16 9.27 8.28
C GLU A 22 -4.39 8.40 8.50
N LYS A 23 -5.55 8.80 7.97
CA LYS A 23 -6.82 8.10 8.13
C LYS A 23 -6.92 6.87 7.22
N MET A 24 -6.15 6.83 6.15
CA MET A 24 -6.28 5.86 5.07
C MET A 24 -5.25 4.73 5.18
N ASN A 25 -4.11 4.97 5.82
CA ASN A 25 -3.08 3.95 6.00
C ASN A 25 -3.44 2.92 7.09
N PRO A 26 -3.12 1.63 6.86
CA PRO A 26 -3.34 0.58 7.84
C PRO A 26 -2.47 0.80 9.07
N LYS A 27 -3.03 0.54 10.25
CA LYS A 27 -2.39 0.81 11.55
C LYS A 27 -1.82 -0.45 12.19
N CYS A 28 -0.70 -0.28 12.88
CA CYS A 28 -0.12 -1.34 13.69
C CYS A 28 -1.03 -1.64 14.90
N PRO A 29 -1.39 -2.92 15.17
CA PRO A 29 -2.24 -3.27 16.32
C PRO A 29 -1.56 -3.02 17.67
N GLU A 30 -0.23 -2.93 17.70
CA GLU A 30 0.55 -2.80 18.93
C GLU A 30 0.79 -1.36 19.37
N CYS A 31 1.07 -0.46 18.43
CA CYS A 31 1.40 0.94 18.73
C CYS A 31 0.46 1.95 18.08
N ASN A 32 -0.55 1.49 17.34
CA ASN A 32 -1.55 2.29 16.63
C ASN A 32 -0.98 3.32 15.62
N HIS A 33 0.32 3.26 15.32
CA HIS A 33 0.95 4.06 14.28
C HIS A 33 0.59 3.52 12.90
N SER A 34 0.39 4.44 11.94
CA SER A 34 0.17 4.13 10.54
C SER A 34 1.41 3.52 9.89
N ILE A 35 1.18 2.58 8.98
CA ILE A 35 2.24 1.93 8.20
C ILE A 35 2.05 2.36 6.74
N ASN A 36 2.99 3.17 6.24
CA ASN A 36 2.95 3.63 4.85
C ASN A 36 3.12 2.46 3.87
N PHE A 37 2.42 2.56 2.74
CA PHE A 37 2.50 1.62 1.62
C PHE A 37 3.94 1.34 1.16
N LEU A 38 4.80 2.35 1.14
CA LEU A 38 6.21 2.19 0.77
C LEU A 38 6.99 1.24 1.69
N TYR A 39 6.64 1.15 2.97
CA TYR A 39 7.27 0.18 3.89
C TYR A 39 6.87 -1.25 3.58
N SER A 40 5.72 -1.46 2.93
CA SER A 40 5.28 -2.77 2.44
C SER A 40 6.35 -3.40 1.52
N PHE A 41 6.83 -2.61 0.55
CA PHE A 41 7.82 -3.07 -0.44
C PHE A 41 9.21 -3.30 0.12
N ARG A 42 9.53 -2.73 1.27
CA ARG A 42 10.86 -2.85 1.87
C ARG A 42 11.05 -4.15 2.65
N ASN A 43 9.98 -4.92 2.84
CA ASN A 43 10.00 -6.12 3.64
C ASN A 43 10.19 -7.37 2.78
N ILE A 44 11.16 -8.21 3.12
CA ILE A 44 11.50 -9.44 2.37
C ILE A 44 10.36 -10.47 2.44
N ASN A 45 9.57 -10.46 3.51
CA ASN A 45 8.43 -11.37 3.68
C ASN A 45 7.11 -10.57 3.62
N PRO A 46 6.30 -10.72 2.55
CA PRO A 46 5.06 -9.96 2.39
C PRO A 46 3.97 -10.34 3.40
N TRP A 47 4.19 -11.38 4.23
CA TRP A 47 3.23 -11.84 5.23
C TRP A 47 3.61 -11.42 6.65
N LYS A 48 4.91 -11.36 6.96
CA LYS A 48 5.41 -11.08 8.31
C LYS A 48 6.15 -9.75 8.32
N TYR A 49 5.49 -8.72 8.84
CA TYR A 49 6.05 -7.37 8.93
C TYR A 49 6.64 -7.11 10.31
N SER A 50 7.74 -6.37 10.37
CA SER A 50 8.12 -5.68 11.61
C SER A 50 7.64 -4.24 11.53
N CYS A 51 6.89 -3.79 12.54
CA CYS A 51 6.48 -2.40 12.61
C CYS A 51 7.71 -1.49 12.74
N PRO A 52 7.86 -0.43 11.93
CA PRO A 52 9.02 0.47 12.01
C PRO A 52 9.05 1.29 13.31
N HIS A 53 7.90 1.48 13.97
CA HIS A 53 7.77 2.27 15.19
C HIS A 53 8.05 1.44 16.45
N CYS A 54 7.37 0.31 16.62
CA CYS A 54 7.47 -0.51 17.84
C CYS A 54 8.36 -1.75 17.70
N LYS A 55 8.87 -2.05 16.50
CA LYS A 55 9.71 -3.22 16.17
C LYS A 55 9.08 -4.58 16.48
N LYS A 56 7.81 -4.63 16.92
CA LYS A 56 7.07 -5.88 17.08
C LYS A 56 6.72 -6.46 15.71
N ARG A 57 6.70 -7.79 15.66
CA ARG A 57 6.29 -8.52 14.46
C ARG A 57 4.77 -8.60 14.42
N ILE A 58 4.21 -8.27 13.26
CA ILE A 58 2.77 -8.27 12.96
C ILE A 58 2.54 -9.06 11.67
N GLU A 59 1.38 -9.69 11.56
CA GLU A 59 1.00 -10.46 10.38
C GLU A 59 -0.08 -9.73 9.60
N VAL A 60 -0.09 -9.91 8.28
CA VAL A 60 -1.17 -9.38 7.45
C VAL A 60 -2.37 -10.32 7.48
N SER A 61 -3.58 -9.76 7.47
CA SER A 61 -4.79 -10.57 7.50
C SER A 61 -4.84 -11.61 6.36
N LYS A 62 -5.46 -12.76 6.65
CA LYS A 62 -5.61 -13.86 5.69
C LYS A 62 -6.32 -13.43 4.40
N ASN A 63 -7.27 -12.49 4.50
CA ASN A 63 -7.98 -11.93 3.35
C ASN A 63 -7.02 -11.21 2.40
N TRP A 64 -6.09 -10.42 2.94
CA TRP A 64 -5.07 -9.75 2.15
C TRP A 64 -4.13 -10.73 1.47
N LYS A 65 -3.74 -11.78 2.20
CA LYS A 65 -2.91 -12.86 1.68
C LYS A 65 -3.58 -13.55 0.50
N ASN A 66 -4.84 -13.91 0.65
CA ASN A 66 -5.62 -14.53 -0.41
C ASN A 66 -5.80 -13.58 -1.61
N ALA A 67 -6.10 -12.30 -1.38
CA ALA A 67 -6.24 -11.31 -2.45
C ALA A 67 -4.94 -11.12 -3.24
N THR A 68 -3.80 -11.07 -2.56
CA THR A 68 -2.47 -10.94 -3.19
C THR A 68 -2.13 -12.17 -4.04
N ILE A 69 -2.38 -13.36 -3.51
CA ILE A 69 -2.17 -14.63 -4.24
C ILE A 69 -3.10 -14.71 -5.44
N ALA A 70 -4.38 -14.42 -5.27
CA ALA A 70 -5.35 -14.41 -6.36
C ALA A 70 -4.97 -13.39 -7.45
N GLY A 71 -4.56 -12.19 -7.05
CA GLY A 71 -4.10 -11.15 -7.98
C GLY A 71 -2.89 -11.58 -8.80
N PHE A 72 -1.93 -12.30 -8.21
CA PHE A 72 -0.79 -12.86 -8.94
C PHE A 72 -1.22 -13.82 -10.05
N PHE A 73 -2.12 -14.76 -9.76
CA PHE A 73 -2.64 -15.68 -10.77
C PHE A 73 -3.44 -14.97 -11.86
N VAL A 74 -4.32 -14.03 -11.49
CA VAL A 74 -5.07 -13.21 -12.46
C VAL A 74 -4.12 -12.46 -13.39
N GLY A 75 -3.05 -11.87 -12.85
CA GLY A 75 -2.02 -11.18 -13.64
C GLY A 75 -1.34 -12.10 -14.66
N ILE A 76 -1.03 -13.35 -14.28
CA ILE A 76 -0.46 -14.35 -15.21
C ILE A 76 -1.45 -14.66 -16.34
N PHE A 77 -2.72 -14.94 -16.02
CA PHE A 77 -3.73 -15.25 -17.04
C PHE A 77 -3.96 -14.11 -18.02
N VAL A 78 -4.02 -12.87 -17.51
CA VAL A 78 -4.15 -11.66 -18.35
C VAL A 78 -2.91 -11.49 -19.25
N GLY A 79 -1.71 -11.69 -18.71
CA GLY A 79 -0.46 -11.60 -19.47
C GLY A 79 -0.39 -12.61 -20.62
N ILE A 80 -0.80 -13.86 -20.37
CA ILE A 80 -0.88 -14.90 -21.40
C ILE A 80 -1.92 -14.53 -22.47
N GLY A 81 -3.09 -14.02 -22.07
CA GLY A 81 -4.14 -13.60 -22.99
C GLY A 81 -3.70 -12.46 -23.92
N ILE A 82 -3.05 -11.43 -23.38
CA ILE A 82 -2.51 -10.30 -24.16
C ILE A 82 -1.46 -10.79 -25.17
N ASN A 83 -0.58 -11.71 -24.76
CA ASN A 83 0.43 -12.30 -25.63
C ASN A 83 -0.19 -13.16 -26.74
N ALA A 84 -1.23 -13.94 -26.44
CA ALA A 84 -1.96 -14.76 -27.42
C ALA A 84 -2.68 -13.92 -28.48
N MET A 85 -3.09 -12.69 -28.14
CA MET A 85 -3.78 -11.78 -29.05
C MET A 85 -2.84 -10.96 -29.97
N ASN A 86 -1.51 -11.17 -29.92
CA ASN A 86 -0.52 -10.37 -30.66
C ASN A 86 -0.68 -8.85 -30.45
N PHE A 87 -1.24 -8.45 -29.30
CA PHE A 87 -1.44 -7.05 -28.98
C PHE A 87 -0.08 -6.43 -28.64
N ALA A 88 0.20 -5.20 -29.10
CA ALA A 88 1.50 -4.56 -28.93
C ALA A 88 1.91 -4.54 -27.43
N PHE A 89 2.88 -5.39 -27.08
CA PHE A 89 3.21 -5.72 -25.69
C PHE A 89 3.76 -4.52 -24.90
N LEU A 90 4.53 -3.66 -25.58
CA LEU A 90 5.25 -2.52 -24.99
C LEU A 90 4.33 -1.38 -24.46
N PRO A 91 3.39 -0.81 -25.25
CA PRO A 91 2.48 0.22 -24.72
C PRO A 91 1.44 -0.35 -23.74
N SER A 92 1.11 -1.63 -23.85
CA SER A 92 0.15 -2.30 -22.97
C SER A 92 0.73 -2.53 -21.58
N PHE A 93 2.03 -2.82 -21.49
CA PHE A 93 2.71 -3.09 -20.23
C PHE A 93 2.73 -1.86 -19.30
N SER A 94 2.95 -0.65 -19.84
CA SER A 94 2.99 0.58 -19.04
C SER A 94 1.63 0.92 -18.43
N VAL A 95 0.54 0.76 -19.20
CA VAL A 95 -0.83 0.98 -18.74
C VAL A 95 -1.21 -0.05 -17.67
N VAL A 96 -0.87 -1.32 -17.88
CA VAL A 96 -1.12 -2.40 -16.91
C VAL A 96 -0.35 -2.17 -15.62
N MET A 97 0.91 -1.72 -15.69
CA MET A 97 1.70 -1.39 -14.50
C MET A 97 1.11 -0.22 -13.71
N LEU A 98 0.66 0.84 -14.39
CA LEU A 98 -0.01 1.97 -13.72
C LEU A 98 -1.29 1.52 -13.01
N ILE A 99 -2.12 0.73 -13.68
CA ILE A 99 -3.34 0.16 -13.08
C ILE A 99 -3.00 -0.72 -11.89
N ALA A 100 -1.97 -1.57 -12.01
CA ALA A 100 -1.52 -2.44 -10.93
C ALA A 100 -1.04 -1.67 -9.70
N VAL A 101 -0.30 -0.56 -9.88
CA VAL A 101 0.16 0.28 -8.77
C VAL A 101 -1.02 0.97 -8.08
N VAL A 102 -1.96 1.53 -8.83
CA VAL A 102 -3.15 2.20 -8.28
C VAL A 102 -4.03 1.20 -7.51
N LEU A 103 -4.29 0.03 -8.09
CA LEU A 103 -5.04 -1.03 -7.42
C LEU A 103 -4.32 -1.51 -6.16
N SER A 104 -3.01 -1.70 -6.22
CA SER A 104 -2.21 -2.10 -5.07
C SER A 104 -2.29 -1.07 -3.94
N TRP A 105 -2.24 0.22 -4.27
CA TRP A 105 -2.41 1.30 -3.30
C TRP A 105 -3.83 1.38 -2.71
N MET A 106 -4.86 1.20 -3.54
CA MET A 106 -6.26 1.17 -3.08
C MET A 106 -6.54 0.00 -2.16
N LEU A 107 -6.06 -1.18 -2.56
CA LEU A 107 -6.16 -2.37 -1.74
C LEU A 107 -5.43 -2.11 -0.40
N TRP A 108 -4.25 -1.46 -0.40
CA TRP A 108 -3.45 -1.23 0.81
C TRP A 108 -4.24 -0.50 1.91
N GLN A 109 -5.15 0.40 1.54
CA GLN A 109 -6.01 1.11 2.49
C GLN A 109 -6.95 0.18 3.27
N LYS A 110 -7.22 -1.02 2.75
CA LYS A 110 -8.07 -2.04 3.39
C LYS A 110 -7.29 -3.12 4.11
N VAL A 111 -5.96 -3.00 4.18
CA VAL A 111 -5.12 -3.93 4.91
C VAL A 111 -5.44 -3.84 6.40
N THR A 112 -5.62 -5.01 7.02
CA THR A 112 -5.70 -5.13 8.46
C THR A 112 -4.52 -5.98 8.93
N PHE A 113 -3.85 -5.49 9.97
CA PHE A 113 -2.76 -6.22 10.62
C PHE A 113 -3.29 -6.91 11.87
N THR A 114 -2.84 -8.14 12.09
CA THR A 114 -3.14 -8.94 13.27
C THR A 114 -1.86 -9.21 14.05
N HIS A 115 -2.01 -9.50 15.35
CA HIS A 115 -0.89 -9.99 16.16
C HIS A 115 -0.38 -11.30 15.55
N LEU A 116 0.95 -11.53 15.59
CA LEU A 116 1.46 -12.86 15.32
C LEU A 116 1.04 -13.75 16.48
N GLU A 117 0.15 -14.70 16.21
CA GLU A 117 -0.06 -15.80 17.15
C GLU A 117 1.24 -16.62 17.25
N PRO A 118 1.72 -16.93 18.46
CA PRO A 118 2.81 -17.88 18.62
C PRO A 118 2.30 -19.22 18.06
N LYS A 119 3.01 -19.76 17.06
CA LYS A 119 2.78 -21.15 16.65
C LYS A 119 3.10 -22.04 17.85
N SER A 120 2.08 -22.61 18.47
CA SER A 120 2.20 -23.72 19.42
C SER A 120 2.63 -24.98 18.70
#